data_AF-A0A6A0BFF3-F1
#
_entry.id   AF-A0A6A0BFF3-F1
#
_cell.length_a   1.000
_cell.length_b   1.000
_cell.length_c   1.000
_cell.angle_alpha   90.00
_cell.angle_beta   90.00
_cell.angle_gamma   90.00
#
_symmetry.space_group_name_H-M   'P 1'
#
loop_
_entity.id
_entity.type
_entity.pdbx_description
1 polymer ?
#
loop_
_entity_poly.entity_id
_entity_poly.type
_entity_poly.pdbx_seq_one_letter_code
_entity_poly.pdbx_strand_id
1 'polypeptide(L)'
;MVSNMGKLLEEIKHSLENERDFNKTVNILKPLDEEVLREALICLAIDSQNMNYYFLILQLIQENETWTHHLTASRLLSVSLVSFEGAENIALNHLRRAIELDNDNVELKL
;
A
#
# COMPACT_ATOMS: atom_id res chain seq x y z
N MET A 1 10.86 -23.17 -1.99
CA MET A 1 10.31 -22.11 -1.10
C MET A 1 9.54 -21.03 -1.86
N VAL A 2 9.00 -21.32 -3.06
CA VAL A 2 8.25 -20.34 -3.89
C VAL A 2 6.72 -20.42 -3.65
N SER A 3 6.25 -21.15 -2.63
CA SER A 3 4.85 -21.61 -2.56
C SER A 3 3.90 -20.78 -1.68
N ASN A 4 4.36 -19.81 -0.89
CA ASN A 4 3.48 -19.07 0.04
C ASN A 4 3.22 -17.62 -0.40
N MET A 5 4.24 -16.89 -0.83
CA MET A 5 4.08 -15.50 -1.27
C MET A 5 3.26 -15.38 -2.57
N GLY A 6 3.55 -16.20 -3.59
CA GLY A 6 2.78 -16.16 -4.84
C GLY A 6 1.30 -16.45 -4.63
N LYS A 7 0.95 -17.35 -3.70
CA LYS A 7 -0.45 -17.64 -3.36
C LYS A 7 -1.12 -16.46 -2.64
N LEU A 8 -0.41 -15.81 -1.72
CA LEU A 8 -0.90 -14.62 -1.02
C LEU A 8 -1.18 -13.48 -2.01
N LEU A 9 -0.25 -13.20 -2.94
CA LEU A 9 -0.41 -12.17 -3.95
C LEU A 9 -1.62 -12.43 -4.85
N GLU A 10 -1.80 -13.67 -5.31
CA GLU A 10 -2.98 -14.07 -6.08
C GLU A 10 -4.28 -13.91 -5.28
N GLU A 11 -4.28 -14.22 -3.98
CA GLU A 11 -5.45 -14.07 -3.13
C GLU A 11 -5.86 -12.60 -2.94
N ILE A 12 -4.88 -11.72 -2.65
CA ILE A 12 -5.08 -10.28 -2.54
C ILE A 12 -5.58 -9.70 -3.87
N LYS A 13 -4.93 -10.08 -4.98
CA LYS A 13 -5.32 -9.63 -6.32
C LYS A 13 -6.74 -10.07 -6.66
N HIS A 14 -7.07 -11.33 -6.39
CA HIS A 14 -8.40 -11.86 -6.65
C HIS A 14 -9.47 -11.11 -5.85
N SER A 15 -9.27 -10.91 -4.54
CA SER A 15 -10.25 -10.21 -3.70
C SER A 15 -10.40 -8.73 -4.08
N LEU A 16 -9.29 -8.05 -4.41
CA LEU A 16 -9.31 -6.61 -4.64
C LEU A 16 -9.66 -6.21 -6.08
N GLU A 17 -9.18 -6.95 -7.07
CA GLU A 17 -9.36 -6.59 -8.48
C GLU A 17 -10.60 -7.25 -9.10
N ASN A 18 -10.81 -8.54 -8.81
CA ASN A 18 -11.90 -9.30 -9.42
C ASN A 18 -13.20 -9.16 -8.61
N GLU A 19 -13.13 -9.40 -7.30
CA GLU A 19 -14.30 -9.32 -6.43
C GLU A 19 -14.61 -7.89 -5.98
N ARG A 20 -13.59 -7.02 -5.96
CA ARG A 20 -13.65 -5.64 -5.44
C ARG A 20 -14.13 -5.57 -3.99
N ASP A 21 -13.80 -6.60 -3.21
CA ASP A 21 -14.15 -6.70 -1.80
C ASP A 21 -12.98 -6.19 -0.95
N PHE A 22 -13.03 -4.92 -0.61
CA PHE A 22 -12.02 -4.28 0.24
C PHE A 22 -11.99 -4.88 1.64
N ASN A 23 -13.15 -5.23 2.22
CA ASN A 23 -13.20 -5.79 3.57
C ASN A 23 -12.55 -7.17 3.62
N LYS A 24 -12.82 -8.02 2.62
CA LYS A 24 -12.14 -9.31 2.47
C LYS A 24 -10.63 -9.11 2.30
N THR A 25 -10.23 -8.16 1.47
CA THR A 25 -8.82 -7.85 1.24
C THR A 25 -8.13 -7.39 2.53
N VAL A 26 -8.74 -6.47 3.29
CA VAL A 26 -8.23 -6.04 4.60
C VAL A 26 -8.08 -7.23 5.55
N ASN A 27 -9.02 -8.17 5.57
CA ASN A 27 -8.92 -9.35 6.43
C ASN A 27 -7.77 -10.31 6.03
N ILE A 28 -7.44 -10.40 4.73
CA ILE A 28 -6.27 -11.13 4.24
C ILE A 28 -4.97 -10.44 4.69
N LEU A 29 -4.95 -9.10 4.71
CA LEU A 29 -3.76 -8.29 5.03
C LEU A 29 -3.49 -8.13 6.53
N LYS A 30 -4.53 -8.12 7.38
CA LYS A 30 -4.43 -7.97 8.85
C LYS A 30 -3.34 -8.77 9.55
N PRO A 31 -3.08 -10.06 9.22
CA PRO A 31 -2.06 -10.85 9.90
C PRO A 31 -0.63 -10.59 9.38
N LEU A 32 -0.46 -9.82 8.30
CA LEU A 32 0.85 -9.52 7.74
C LEU A 32 1.56 -8.46 8.57
N ASP A 33 2.88 -8.56 8.67
CA ASP A 33 3.66 -7.42 9.14
C ASP A 33 3.63 -6.27 8.10
N GLU A 34 3.90 -5.07 8.59
CA GLU A 34 3.83 -3.80 7.84
C GLU A 34 4.73 -3.79 6.61
N GLU A 35 5.91 -4.41 6.69
CA GLU A 35 6.88 -4.47 5.59
C GLU A 35 6.37 -5.41 4.49
N VAL A 36 5.94 -6.61 4.85
CA VAL A 36 5.36 -7.59 3.93
C VAL A 36 4.09 -7.06 3.26
N LEU A 37 3.21 -6.41 4.02
CA LEU A 37 2.01 -5.76 3.48
C LEU A 37 2.39 -4.76 2.40
N ARG A 38 3.32 -3.86 2.71
CA ARG A 38 3.76 -2.81 1.79
C ARG A 38 4.40 -3.39 0.53
N GLU A 39 5.29 -4.37 0.66
CA GLU A 39 5.90 -5.05 -0.48
C GLU A 39 4.87 -5.73 -1.36
N ALA A 40 3.89 -6.44 -0.77
CA ALA A 40 2.83 -7.10 -1.50
C ALA A 40 1.99 -6.10 -2.31
N LEU A 41 1.57 -4.98 -1.70
CA LEU A 41 0.80 -3.95 -2.39
C LEU A 41 1.60 -3.27 -3.50
N ILE A 42 2.88 -2.96 -3.27
CA ILE A 42 3.76 -2.35 -4.27
C ILE A 42 3.94 -3.27 -5.49
N CYS A 43 4.26 -4.54 -5.26
CA CYS A 43 4.44 -5.54 -6.33
C CYS A 43 3.17 -5.69 -7.17
N LEU A 44 2.02 -5.86 -6.52
CA LEU A 44 0.74 -6.01 -7.22
C LEU A 44 0.37 -4.75 -8.03
N ALA A 45 0.59 -3.57 -7.47
CA ALA A 45 0.30 -2.31 -8.16
C ALA A 45 1.26 -2.04 -9.33
N ILE A 46 2.52 -2.48 -9.27
CA ILE A 46 3.45 -2.43 -10.41
C ILE A 46 2.87 -3.26 -11.57
N ASP A 47 2.48 -4.50 -11.26
CA ASP A 47 2.03 -5.46 -12.27
C ASP A 47 0.72 -5.06 -12.95
N SER A 48 -0.25 -4.54 -12.20
CA SER A 48 -1.58 -4.25 -12.74
C SER A 48 -1.86 -2.78 -13.04
N GLN A 49 -1.03 -1.85 -12.55
CA GLN A 49 -1.27 -0.40 -12.63
C GLN A 49 -2.67 0.00 -12.11
N ASN A 50 -3.15 -0.69 -11.08
CA ASN A 50 -4.51 -0.52 -10.57
C ASN A 50 -4.58 0.39 -9.34
N MET A 51 -5.36 1.47 -9.43
CA MET A 51 -5.56 2.42 -8.33
C MET A 51 -6.28 1.82 -7.10
N ASN A 52 -6.90 0.64 -7.22
CA ASN A 52 -7.56 0.00 -6.08
C ASN A 52 -6.60 -0.28 -4.91
N TYR A 53 -5.31 -0.54 -5.17
CA TYR A 53 -4.32 -0.70 -4.10
C TYR A 53 -4.09 0.59 -3.32
N TYR A 54 -4.15 1.74 -4.00
CA TYR A 54 -4.12 3.04 -3.34
C TYR A 54 -5.42 3.33 -2.58
N PHE A 55 -6.58 2.99 -3.13
CA PHE A 55 -7.84 3.16 -2.39
C PHE A 55 -7.93 2.26 -1.15
N LEU A 56 -7.31 1.07 -1.20
CA LEU A 56 -7.21 0.18 -0.06
C LEU A 56 -6.36 0.80 1.06
N ILE A 57 -5.20 1.39 0.73
CA ILE A 57 -4.39 2.06 1.75
C ILE A 57 -5.09 3.30 2.33
N LEU A 58 -5.89 4.02 1.53
CA LEU A 58 -6.73 5.11 2.04
C LEU A 58 -7.78 4.63 3.04
N GLN A 59 -8.40 3.47 2.81
CA GLN A 59 -9.31 2.87 3.79
C GLN A 59 -8.57 2.53 5.09
N LEU A 60 -7.38 1.94 5.02
CA LEU A 60 -6.59 1.62 6.21
C LEU A 60 -6.20 2.89 6.99
N ILE A 61 -5.87 3.99 6.29
CA ILE A 61 -5.64 5.30 6.92
C ILE A 61 -6.88 5.80 7.66
N GLN A 62 -8.07 5.65 7.07
CA GLN A 62 -9.33 6.06 7.70
C GLN A 62 -9.69 5.22 8.94
N GLU A 63 -9.35 3.92 8.92
CA GLU A 63 -9.60 3.01 10.04
C GLU A 63 -8.62 3.22 11.20
N ASN A 64 -7.33 3.38 10.89
CA ASN A 64 -6.27 3.63 11.87
C ASN A 64 -5.07 4.31 11.19
N GLU A 65 -4.96 5.63 11.34
CA GLU A 65 -3.88 6.40 10.73
C GLU A 65 -2.51 6.05 11.37
N THR A 66 -1.56 5.64 10.55
CA THR A 66 -0.17 5.35 10.96
C THR A 66 0.83 5.93 9.97
N TRP A 67 2.07 6.17 10.41
CA TRP A 67 3.12 6.64 9.52
C TRP A 67 3.43 5.63 8.41
N THR A 68 3.29 4.33 8.69
CA THR A 68 3.53 3.24 7.74
C THR A 68 2.48 3.18 6.64
N HIS A 69 1.21 3.43 6.94
CA HIS A 69 0.16 3.53 5.93
C HIS A 69 0.44 4.68 4.96
N HIS A 70 0.84 5.84 5.51
CA HIS A 70 1.22 6.99 4.69
C HIS A 70 2.50 6.74 3.88
N LEU A 71 3.51 6.10 4.44
CA LEU A 71 4.70 5.69 3.70
C LEU A 71 4.35 4.73 2.54
N THR A 72 3.48 3.77 2.80
CA THR A 72 2.99 2.81 1.79
C THR A 72 2.23 3.51 0.69
N ALA A 73 1.34 4.46 1.02
CA ALA A 73 0.63 5.29 0.04
C ALA A 73 1.59 6.11 -0.83
N SER A 74 2.61 6.72 -0.20
CA SER A 74 3.66 7.46 -0.92
C SER A 74 4.41 6.55 -1.89
N ARG A 75 4.85 5.37 -1.46
CA ARG A 75 5.58 4.42 -2.32
C ARG A 75 4.70 3.87 -3.44
N LEU A 76 3.44 3.54 -3.18
CA LEU A 76 2.49 3.14 -4.22
C LEU A 76 2.38 4.19 -5.32
N LEU A 77 2.28 5.47 -4.96
CA LEU A 77 2.11 6.54 -5.94
C LEU A 77 3.41 6.95 -6.64
N SER A 78 4.54 6.94 -5.94
CA SER A 78 5.84 7.37 -6.49
C SER A 78 6.60 6.27 -7.24
N VAL A 79 6.28 4.99 -6.98
CA VAL A 79 6.95 3.84 -7.60
C VAL A 79 5.97 3.09 -8.51
N SER A 80 4.90 2.56 -7.95
CA SER A 80 4.03 1.63 -8.67
C SER A 80 3.07 2.34 -9.62
N LEU A 81 2.52 3.49 -9.23
CA LEU A 81 1.44 4.21 -9.92
C LEU A 81 1.92 5.57 -10.44
N VAL A 82 3.23 5.69 -10.71
CA VAL A 82 3.89 6.94 -11.11
C VAL A 82 3.34 7.52 -12.43
N SER A 83 2.75 6.68 -13.28
CA SER A 83 2.16 7.12 -14.56
C SER A 83 0.84 7.88 -14.40
N PHE A 84 0.22 7.86 -13.21
CA PHE A 84 -1.03 8.59 -12.97
C PHE A 84 -0.74 10.08 -12.75
N GLU A 85 -1.49 10.93 -13.44
CA GLU A 85 -1.34 12.38 -13.34
C GLU A 85 -1.50 12.86 -11.89
N GLY A 86 -0.53 13.62 -11.41
CA GLY A 86 -0.52 14.15 -10.04
C GLY A 86 -0.07 13.18 -8.95
N ALA A 87 0.26 11.93 -9.28
CA ALA A 87 0.68 10.91 -8.30
C ALA A 87 1.87 11.38 -7.45
N GLU A 88 2.89 12.01 -8.04
CA GLU A 88 4.08 12.51 -7.34
C GLU A 88 3.72 13.54 -6.25
N ASN A 89 2.84 14.49 -6.55
CA ASN A 89 2.41 15.52 -5.60
C ASN A 89 1.65 14.92 -4.42
N ILE A 90 0.78 13.93 -4.70
CA ILE A 90 0.03 13.24 -3.67
C ILE A 90 0.96 12.35 -2.83
N ALA A 91 1.92 11.67 -3.45
CA ALA A 91 2.94 10.89 -2.77
C ALA A 91 3.74 11.74 -1.77
N LEU A 92 4.18 12.92 -2.18
CA LEU A 92 4.89 13.87 -1.33
C LEU A 92 4.07 14.30 -0.12
N ASN A 93 2.75 14.52 -0.29
CA ASN A 93 1.87 14.86 0.82
C ASN A 93 1.73 13.70 1.81
N HIS A 94 1.62 12.46 1.34
CA HIS A 94 1.63 11.30 2.23
C HIS A 94 2.97 11.16 2.96
N LEU A 95 4.10 11.33 2.28
CA LEU A 95 5.42 11.26 2.93
C LEU A 95 5.59 12.33 4.02
N ARG A 96 5.16 13.57 3.76
CA ARG A 96 5.15 14.64 4.76
C ARG A 96 4.32 14.24 5.98
N ARG A 97 3.13 13.69 5.75
CA ARG A 97 2.26 13.23 6.85
C ARG A 97 2.88 12.07 7.63
N ALA A 98 3.57 11.14 6.97
CA ALA A 98 4.31 10.08 7.67
C ALA A 98 5.37 10.67 8.62
N ILE A 99 6.14 11.66 8.15
CA ILE A 99 7.18 12.35 8.96
C ILE A 99 6.55 13.10 10.14
N GLU A 100 5.39 13.73 9.96
CA GLU A 100 4.66 14.38 11.05
C GLU A 100 4.21 13.40 12.14
N LEU A 101 3.81 12.19 11.75
CA LEU A 101 3.35 11.14 12.67
C LEU A 101 4.52 10.48 13.41
N ASP A 102 5.70 10.38 12.79
CA ASP A 102 6.90 9.80 13.41
C ASP A 102 8.18 10.51 12.94
N ASN A 103 8.47 11.66 13.56
CA ASN A 103 9.59 12.52 13.17
C ASN A 103 10.97 11.91 13.51
N ASP A 104 11.04 10.95 14.44
CA ASP A 104 12.31 10.31 14.80
C ASP A 104 12.62 9.09 13.95
N ASN A 105 11.67 8.67 13.11
CA ASN A 105 11.82 7.54 12.22
C ASN A 105 12.93 7.75 11.18
N VAL A 106 13.89 6.83 11.17
CA VAL A 106 15.02 6.86 10.22
C VAL A 106 14.60 6.41 8.82
N GLU A 107 13.57 5.57 8.67
CA GLU A 107 13.08 5.11 7.36
C GLU A 107 12.48 6.28 6.55
N LEU A 108 11.96 7.30 7.23
CA LEU A 108 11.30 8.46 6.60
C LEU A 108 12.26 9.59 6.20
N LYS A 109 13.55 9.43 6.50
CA LYS A 109 14.60 10.45 6.27
C LYS A 109 15.58 10.07 5.18
N LEU A 110 15.38 8.93 4.53
CA LEU A 110 16.19 8.38 3.44
C LEU A 110 15.52 8.65 2.10
#